data_AF-A0A967BIC5-F1
#
_entry.id   AF-A0A967BIC5-F1
#
_cell.length_a   1.000
_cell.length_b   1.000
_cell.length_c   1.000
_cell.angle_alpha   90.00
_cell.angle_beta   90.00
_cell.angle_gamma   90.00
#
_symmetry.space_group_name_H-M   'P 1'
#
loop_
_entity.id
_entity.type
_entity.pdbx_description
1 polymer ?
#
loop_
_entity_poly.entity_id
_entity_poly.type
_entity_poly.pdbx_seq_one_letter_code
_entity_poly.pdbx_strand_id
1 'polypeptide(L)'
;MNPSAHTNISIGQSVSETVRVVVDTLTARIHSGDYPTDSRLPSERALAVELGVSRNTLREALEVLEQQKMVRRRQGSGSFVIYQSESPEAPVPGSVGERTSPLDHLIVRSIIEPEMVRLAVMNMTPKELDMLARIVARIETIRTDLNEFTRCEEAFYRSIAKATRNPLLESCYELTIEVCRQSFRTALMRKHLTPDRIQDYQTRFNSLFNAIATRDVEAAVEITQLHLVEEQKLFLNSG
;
A
#
# COMPACT_ATOMS: atom_id res chain seq x y z
N MET A 1 -27.58 17.31 -16.46
CA MET A 1 -27.67 16.62 -17.76
C MET A 1 -26.57 17.17 -18.66
N ASN A 2 -25.96 16.28 -19.44
CA ASN A 2 -24.72 16.41 -20.23
C ASN A 2 -23.41 16.13 -19.46
N PRO A 3 -22.37 15.55 -20.10
CA PRO A 3 -22.19 14.10 -20.17
C PRO A 3 -20.76 13.65 -19.79
N SER A 4 -20.62 12.34 -19.57
CA SER A 4 -19.42 11.50 -19.49
C SER A 4 -18.06 12.14 -19.84
N ALA A 5 -17.19 12.26 -18.84
CA ALA A 5 -15.77 12.54 -19.04
C ALA A 5 -15.05 11.25 -19.43
N HIS A 6 -15.02 10.99 -20.74
CA HIS A 6 -14.14 10.01 -21.36
C HIS A 6 -12.69 10.51 -21.28
N THR A 7 -11.83 9.78 -20.57
CA THR A 7 -10.39 9.99 -20.66
C THR A 7 -9.92 9.61 -22.06
N ASN A 8 -9.45 10.62 -22.81
CA ASN A 8 -8.96 10.45 -24.17
C ASN A 8 -7.71 9.56 -24.19
N ILE A 9 -7.91 8.36 -24.70
CA ILE A 9 -6.87 7.39 -25.08
C ILE A 9 -6.30 7.85 -26.42
N SER A 10 -5.02 8.20 -26.45
CA SER A 10 -4.28 8.40 -27.70
C SER A 10 -3.03 7.53 -27.72
N ILE A 11 -3.21 6.21 -27.91
CA ILE A 11 -2.26 5.31 -28.57
C ILE A 11 -3.10 4.27 -29.34
N GLY A 12 -2.75 4.01 -30.60
CA GLY A 12 -3.56 3.25 -31.55
C GLY A 12 -3.94 1.83 -31.13
N GLN A 13 -5.16 1.45 -31.53
CA GLN A 13 -5.91 0.21 -31.29
C GLN A 13 -6.92 0.29 -30.11
N SER A 14 -8.20 0.25 -30.47
CA SER A 14 -9.36 0.17 -29.57
C SER A 14 -9.29 -1.11 -28.74
N VAL A 15 -8.83 -1.00 -27.49
CA VAL A 15 -8.89 -2.10 -26.52
C VAL A 15 -10.36 -2.44 -26.24
N SER A 16 -10.73 -3.72 -26.37
CA SER A 16 -12.11 -4.18 -26.11
C SER A 16 -12.52 -3.96 -24.66
N GLU A 17 -13.81 -3.70 -24.41
CA GLU A 17 -14.38 -3.54 -23.07
C GLU A 17 -14.01 -4.70 -22.13
N THR A 18 -14.02 -5.93 -22.65
CA THR A 18 -13.64 -7.12 -21.88
C THR A 18 -12.16 -7.11 -21.49
N VAL A 19 -11.27 -6.60 -22.35
CA VAL A 19 -9.85 -6.46 -22.03
C VAL A 19 -9.65 -5.43 -20.92
N ARG A 20 -10.38 -4.30 -20.97
CA ARG A 20 -10.34 -3.29 -19.91
C ARG A 20 -10.75 -3.86 -18.56
N VAL A 21 -11.85 -4.61 -18.50
CA VAL A 21 -12.30 -5.27 -17.26
C VAL A 21 -11.25 -6.22 -16.69
N VAL A 22 -10.56 -6.99 -17.56
CA VAL A 22 -9.48 -7.89 -17.12
C VAL A 22 -8.28 -7.11 -16.58
N VAL A 23 -7.89 -6.01 -17.25
CA VAL A 23 -6.82 -5.11 -16.78
C VAL A 23 -7.16 -4.56 -15.40
N ASP A 24 -8.36 -3.99 -15.23
CA ASP A 24 -8.77 -3.37 -13.96
C ASP A 24 -8.82 -4.40 -12.82
N THR A 25 -9.33 -5.60 -13.10
CA THR A 25 -9.40 -6.69 -12.11
C THR A 25 -8.01 -7.14 -11.65
N LEU A 26 -7.08 -7.35 -12.59
CA LEU A 26 -5.72 -7.77 -12.26
C LEU A 26 -4.93 -6.67 -11.57
N THR A 27 -5.11 -5.42 -11.98
CA THR A 27 -4.55 -4.24 -11.32
C THR A 27 -4.99 -4.19 -9.87
N ALA A 28 -6.29 -4.28 -9.57
CA ALA A 28 -6.81 -4.28 -8.21
C ALA A 28 -6.18 -5.39 -7.33
N ARG A 29 -6.04 -6.60 -7.88
CA ARG A 29 -5.42 -7.73 -7.17
C ARG A 29 -3.93 -7.51 -6.91
N ILE A 30 -3.21 -6.94 -7.87
CA ILE A 30 -1.80 -6.56 -7.68
C ILE A 30 -1.67 -5.48 -6.59
N HIS A 31 -2.54 -4.47 -6.57
CA HIS A 31 -2.52 -3.42 -5.54
C HIS A 31 -2.88 -3.94 -4.14
N SER A 32 -3.85 -4.86 -4.04
CA SER A 32 -4.29 -5.48 -2.78
C SER A 32 -3.27 -6.45 -2.17
N GLY A 33 -2.24 -6.83 -2.93
CA GLY A 33 -1.21 -7.77 -2.48
C GLY A 33 -1.56 -9.24 -2.66
N ASP A 34 -2.71 -9.57 -3.26
CA ASP A 34 -3.06 -10.94 -3.70
C ASP A 34 -1.96 -11.53 -4.60
N TYR A 35 -1.31 -10.68 -5.39
CA TYR A 35 -0.12 -10.99 -6.16
C TYR A 35 1.05 -10.08 -5.75
N PRO A 36 1.91 -10.52 -4.79
CA PRO A 36 3.05 -9.73 -4.33
C PRO A 36 4.04 -9.41 -5.45
N THR A 37 4.82 -8.33 -5.30
CA THR A 37 5.98 -8.07 -6.17
C THR A 37 6.91 -9.28 -6.24
N ASP A 38 7.47 -9.54 -7.41
CA ASP A 38 8.29 -10.71 -7.76
C ASP A 38 7.56 -12.07 -7.68
N SER A 39 6.28 -12.10 -7.28
CA SER A 39 5.48 -13.31 -7.36
C SER A 39 5.11 -13.64 -8.81
N ARG A 40 4.96 -14.94 -9.07
CA ARG A 40 4.52 -15.46 -10.36
C ARG A 40 3.00 -15.48 -10.40
N LEU A 41 2.41 -14.87 -11.43
CA LEU A 41 0.98 -15.00 -11.69
C LEU A 41 0.63 -16.45 -12.06
N PRO A 42 -0.62 -16.89 -11.81
CA PRO A 42 -1.12 -18.14 -12.37
C PRO A 42 -0.88 -18.21 -13.88
N SER A 43 -0.72 -19.42 -14.42
CA SER A 43 -0.53 -19.61 -15.87
C SER A 43 -1.66 -18.93 -16.66
N GLU A 44 -1.37 -18.41 -17.87
CA GLU A 44 -2.38 -17.77 -18.72
C GLU A 44 -3.63 -18.64 -18.91
N ARG A 45 -3.44 -19.97 -18.99
CA ARG A 45 -4.56 -20.91 -19.07
C ARG A 45 -5.44 -20.90 -17.82
N ALA A 46 -4.83 -20.91 -16.64
CA ALA A 46 -5.56 -20.92 -15.38
C ALA A 46 -6.29 -19.59 -15.15
N LEU A 47 -5.59 -18.48 -15.39
CA LEU A 47 -6.15 -17.13 -15.20
C LEU A 47 -7.30 -16.84 -16.18
N ALA A 48 -7.20 -17.31 -17.43
CA ALA A 48 -8.27 -17.15 -18.41
C ALA A 48 -9.54 -17.92 -18.02
N VAL A 49 -9.38 -19.12 -17.47
CA VAL A 49 -10.50 -19.93 -16.95
C VAL A 49 -11.12 -19.26 -15.73
N GLU A 50 -10.28 -18.78 -14.80
CA GLU A 50 -10.73 -18.11 -13.59
C GLU A 50 -11.53 -16.83 -13.89
N LEU A 51 -11.05 -16.01 -14.83
CA LEU A 51 -11.67 -14.75 -15.20
C LEU A 51 -12.78 -14.89 -16.26
N GLY A 52 -13.03 -16.11 -16.75
CA GLY A 52 -14.08 -16.39 -17.73
C GLY A 52 -13.85 -15.74 -19.10
N VAL A 53 -12.59 -15.55 -19.52
CA VAL A 53 -12.23 -14.88 -20.77
C VAL A 53 -11.44 -15.76 -21.73
N SER A 54 -11.36 -15.35 -23.00
CA SER A 54 -10.51 -16.02 -23.97
C SER A 54 -9.02 -15.80 -23.66
N ARG A 55 -8.16 -16.73 -24.08
CA ARG A 55 -6.70 -16.56 -23.92
C ARG A 55 -6.14 -15.35 -24.67
N ASN A 56 -6.72 -15.01 -25.82
CA ASN A 56 -6.30 -13.84 -26.59
C ASN A 56 -6.62 -12.55 -25.81
N THR A 57 -7.83 -12.47 -25.25
CA THR A 57 -8.25 -11.35 -24.37
C THR A 57 -7.33 -11.21 -23.17
N LEU A 58 -6.96 -12.32 -22.51
CA LEU A 58 -6.02 -12.28 -21.40
C LEU A 58 -4.62 -11.83 -21.84
N ARG A 59 -4.14 -12.29 -23.00
CA ARG A 59 -2.84 -11.86 -23.54
C ARG A 59 -2.79 -10.38 -23.85
N GLU A 60 -3.86 -9.83 -24.44
CA GLU A 60 -4.01 -8.40 -24.67
C GLU A 60 -4.03 -7.62 -23.33
N ALA A 61 -4.73 -8.12 -22.32
CA ALA A 61 -4.71 -7.49 -21.00
C ALA A 61 -3.31 -7.53 -20.34
N LEU A 62 -2.60 -8.65 -20.44
CA LEU A 62 -1.22 -8.77 -19.96
C LEU A 62 -0.24 -7.89 -20.76
N GLU A 63 -0.51 -7.63 -22.04
CA GLU A 63 0.23 -6.65 -22.86
C GLU A 63 0.08 -5.24 -22.31
N VAL A 64 -1.15 -4.83 -22.02
CA VAL A 64 -1.43 -3.53 -21.41
C VAL A 64 -0.75 -3.41 -20.04
N LEU A 65 -0.87 -4.43 -19.19
CA LEU A 65 -0.23 -4.45 -17.86
C LEU A 65 1.30 -4.45 -17.94
N GLU A 66 1.89 -5.07 -18.95
CA GLU A 66 3.35 -5.03 -19.18
C GLU A 66 3.81 -3.64 -19.64
N GLN A 67 3.06 -2.99 -20.53
CA GLN A 67 3.30 -1.59 -20.93
C GLN A 67 3.18 -0.64 -19.74
N GLN A 68 2.26 -0.91 -18.81
CA GLN A 68 2.09 -0.18 -17.55
C GLN A 68 3.14 -0.52 -16.48
N LYS A 69 4.11 -1.39 -16.79
CA LYS A 69 5.14 -1.88 -15.85
C LYS A 69 4.55 -2.56 -14.60
N MET A 70 3.35 -3.13 -14.70
CA MET A 70 2.72 -3.88 -13.62
C MET A 70 3.23 -5.33 -13.56
N VAL A 71 3.47 -5.92 -14.74
CA VAL A 71 3.93 -7.31 -14.89
C VAL A 71 5.04 -7.39 -15.95
N ARG A 72 5.86 -8.43 -15.88
CA ARG A 72 6.89 -8.74 -16.88
C ARG A 72 6.70 -10.17 -17.35
N ARG A 73 6.60 -10.36 -18.67
CA ARG A 73 6.54 -11.69 -19.27
C ARG A 73 7.95 -12.21 -19.49
N ARG A 74 8.19 -13.45 -19.06
CA ARG A 74 9.41 -14.20 -19.36
C ARG A 74 9.04 -15.39 -20.23
N GLN A 75 9.56 -15.42 -21.45
CA GLN A 75 9.30 -16.51 -22.39
C GLN A 75 9.67 -17.86 -21.75
N GLY A 76 8.73 -18.82 -21.79
CA GLY A 76 8.88 -20.13 -21.15
C GLY A 76 8.78 -20.17 -19.61
N SER A 77 8.80 -19.02 -18.93
CA SER A 77 8.80 -18.94 -17.45
C SER A 77 7.55 -18.32 -16.84
N GLY A 78 6.66 -17.71 -17.63
CA GLY A 78 5.40 -17.10 -17.18
C GLY A 78 5.49 -15.60 -16.91
N SER A 79 4.43 -15.04 -16.33
CA SER A 79 4.31 -13.61 -15.99
C SER A 79 4.62 -13.39 -14.51
N PHE A 80 5.42 -12.37 -14.22
CA PHE A 80 5.80 -11.99 -12.85
C PHE A 80 5.33 -10.58 -12.56
N VAL A 81 4.84 -10.33 -11.36
CA VAL A 81 4.50 -8.97 -10.92
C VAL A 81 5.80 -8.20 -10.75
N ILE A 82 5.95 -7.12 -11.52
CA ILE A 82 7.06 -6.17 -11.37
C ILE A 82 6.58 -4.81 -10.89
N TYR A 83 5.27 -4.68 -10.66
CA TYR A 83 4.70 -3.47 -10.10
C TYR A 83 5.40 -3.18 -8.78
N GLN A 84 6.02 -2.01 -8.78
CA GLN A 84 6.53 -1.35 -7.60
C GLN A 84 5.77 -0.04 -7.59
N SER A 85 5.06 0.25 -6.49
CA SER A 85 4.40 1.54 -6.29
C SER A 85 5.47 2.64 -6.21
N GLU A 86 5.98 3.09 -7.35
CA GLU A 86 7.13 4.01 -7.44
C GLU A 86 6.71 5.48 -7.62
N SER A 87 5.42 5.78 -7.78
CA SER A 87 4.94 7.15 -7.90
C SER A 87 3.64 7.35 -7.13
N PRO A 88 3.40 8.55 -6.54
CA PRO A 88 2.09 8.89 -6.01
C PRO A 88 1.08 8.68 -7.14
N GLU A 89 0.09 7.84 -6.89
CA GLU A 89 -0.99 7.65 -7.86
C GLU A 89 -1.68 8.99 -8.06
N ALA A 90 -1.94 9.36 -9.32
CA ALA A 90 -2.76 10.55 -9.57
C ALA A 90 -4.11 10.35 -8.88
N PRO A 91 -4.59 11.31 -8.07
CA PRO A 91 -5.88 11.17 -7.41
C PRO A 91 -6.96 10.86 -8.43
N VAL A 92 -7.78 9.85 -8.16
CA VAL A 92 -8.94 9.56 -9.00
C VAL A 92 -9.95 10.70 -8.81
N PRO A 93 -10.44 11.36 -9.89
CA PRO A 93 -11.39 12.46 -9.75
C PRO A 93 -12.65 12.04 -8.98
N GLY A 94 -13.02 12.83 -7.98
CA GLY A 94 -14.16 12.57 -7.08
C GLY A 94 -13.89 11.56 -5.97
N SER A 95 -12.68 10.97 -5.88
CA SER A 95 -12.31 10.05 -4.80
C SER A 95 -12.20 10.75 -3.45
N VAL A 96 -12.24 9.95 -2.37
CA VAL A 96 -11.92 10.44 -1.03
C VAL A 96 -10.48 10.98 -0.99
N GLY A 97 -9.54 10.30 -1.65
CA GLY A 97 -8.13 10.71 -1.70
C GLY A 97 -7.90 12.11 -2.28
N GLU A 98 -8.60 12.47 -3.36
CA GLU A 98 -8.52 13.82 -3.95
C GLU A 98 -9.00 14.92 -2.98
N ARG A 99 -10.01 14.60 -2.17
CA ARG A 99 -10.68 15.55 -1.27
C ARG A 99 -10.08 15.63 0.12
N THR A 100 -9.20 14.69 0.48
CA THR A 100 -8.61 14.61 1.81
C THR A 100 -7.28 15.36 1.86
N SER A 101 -7.22 16.39 2.71
CA SER A 101 -5.94 17.07 2.97
C SER A 101 -5.00 16.17 3.79
N PRO A 102 -3.67 16.39 3.74
CA PRO A 102 -2.75 15.64 4.59
C PRO A 102 -3.03 15.79 6.10
N LEU A 103 -3.58 16.93 6.55
CA LEU A 103 -3.97 17.12 7.94
C LEU A 103 -5.20 16.27 8.30
N ASP A 104 -6.22 16.25 7.44
CA ASP A 104 -7.39 15.40 7.65
C ASP A 104 -7.01 13.92 7.68
N HIS A 105 -6.05 13.51 6.84
CA HIS A 105 -5.48 12.17 6.84
C HIS A 105 -4.79 11.83 8.17
N LEU A 106 -3.96 12.74 8.70
CA LEU A 106 -3.30 12.56 10.00
C LEU A 106 -4.31 12.48 11.16
N ILE A 107 -5.40 13.26 11.12
CA ILE A 107 -6.47 13.19 12.11
C ILE A 107 -7.12 11.79 12.12
N VAL A 108 -7.44 11.25 10.95
CA VAL A 108 -8.02 9.90 10.84
C VAL A 108 -7.06 8.84 11.38
N ARG A 109 -5.77 8.92 11.02
CA ARG A 109 -4.73 8.03 11.58
C ARG A 109 -4.65 8.11 13.10
N SER A 110 -4.73 9.32 13.66
CA SER A 110 -4.70 9.56 15.11
C SER A 110 -5.87 8.95 15.87
N ILE A 111 -6.99 8.71 15.19
CA ILE A 111 -8.16 8.03 15.74
C ILE A 111 -8.02 6.50 15.62
N ILE A 112 -7.54 6.02 14.47
CA ILE A 112 -7.60 4.60 14.10
C ILE A 112 -6.37 3.81 14.55
N GLU A 113 -5.16 4.33 14.31
CA GLU A 113 -3.90 3.59 14.53
C GLU A 113 -3.69 3.19 15.99
N PRO A 114 -3.94 4.05 17.01
CA PRO A 114 -3.78 3.64 18.41
C PRO A 114 -4.70 2.47 18.80
N GLU A 115 -5.96 2.48 18.36
CA GLU A 115 -6.90 1.39 18.64
C GLU A 115 -6.54 0.11 17.87
N MET A 116 -6.06 0.24 16.63
CA MET A 116 -5.54 -0.90 15.88
C MET A 116 -4.36 -1.55 16.60
N VAL A 117 -3.40 -0.75 17.07
CA VAL A 117 -2.25 -1.24 17.83
C VAL A 117 -2.69 -1.93 19.10
N ARG A 118 -3.57 -1.31 19.89
CA ARG A 118 -4.14 -1.90 21.11
C ARG A 118 -4.72 -3.29 20.85
N LEU A 119 -5.54 -3.43 19.80
CA LEU A 119 -6.15 -4.71 19.42
C LEU A 119 -5.12 -5.71 18.89
N ALA A 120 -4.17 -5.27 18.06
CA ALA A 120 -3.13 -6.12 17.51
C ALA A 120 -2.22 -6.71 18.60
N VAL A 121 -1.85 -5.91 19.61
CA VAL A 121 -1.06 -6.36 20.77
C VAL A 121 -1.76 -7.53 21.48
N MET A 122 -3.09 -7.55 21.56
CA MET A 122 -3.83 -8.65 22.19
C MET A 122 -3.99 -9.89 21.29
N ASN A 123 -4.03 -9.70 19.97
CA ASN A 123 -4.50 -10.71 19.02
C ASN A 123 -3.43 -11.31 18.09
N MET A 124 -2.25 -10.69 17.98
CA MET A 124 -1.18 -11.20 17.11
C MET A 124 -0.74 -12.59 17.55
N THR A 125 -0.56 -13.49 16.59
CA THR A 125 0.01 -14.82 16.81
C THR A 125 1.54 -14.80 16.74
N PRO A 126 2.25 -15.81 17.27
CA PRO A 126 3.70 -15.90 17.14
C PRO A 126 4.17 -15.83 15.67
N LYS A 127 3.44 -16.46 14.75
CA LYS A 127 3.74 -16.41 13.31
C LYS A 127 3.60 -15.00 12.73
N GLU A 128 2.62 -14.23 13.17
CA GLU A 128 2.44 -12.84 12.74
C GLU A 128 3.51 -11.93 13.36
N LEU A 129 3.93 -12.19 14.61
CA LEU A 129 5.07 -11.49 15.22
C LEU A 129 6.38 -11.76 14.46
N ASP A 130 6.64 -12.99 14.05
CA ASP A 130 7.80 -13.33 13.21
C ASP A 130 7.78 -12.60 11.86
N MET A 131 6.60 -12.44 11.27
CA MET A 131 6.44 -11.69 10.02
C MET A 131 6.67 -10.20 10.26
N LEU A 132 6.13 -9.63 11.34
CA LEU A 132 6.33 -8.24 11.72
C LEU A 132 7.82 -7.94 12.01
N ALA A 133 8.51 -8.86 12.69
CA ALA A 133 9.95 -8.76 12.95
C ALA A 133 10.79 -8.68 11.67
N ARG A 134 10.42 -9.45 10.63
CA ARG A 134 11.10 -9.38 9.32
C ARG A 134 10.88 -8.05 8.62
N ILE A 135 9.70 -7.44 8.77
CA ILE A 135 9.41 -6.11 8.22
C ILE A 135 10.26 -5.07 8.93
N VAL A 136 10.34 -5.11 10.28
CA VAL A 136 11.18 -4.20 11.06
C VAL A 136 12.66 -4.35 10.68
N ALA A 137 13.17 -5.58 10.61
CA ALA A 137 14.55 -5.83 10.19
C ALA A 137 14.81 -5.30 8.77
N ARG A 138 13.82 -5.32 7.86
CA ARG A 138 13.95 -4.68 6.55
C ARG A 138 14.05 -3.16 6.69
N ILE A 139 13.17 -2.53 7.48
CA ILE A 139 13.19 -1.07 7.74
C ILE A 139 14.57 -0.63 8.25
N GLU A 140 15.18 -1.38 9.15
CA GLU A 140 16.52 -1.12 9.71
C GLU A 140 17.65 -1.13 8.69
N THR A 141 17.49 -1.79 7.54
CA THR A 141 18.52 -1.82 6.48
C THR A 141 18.45 -0.60 5.55
N ILE A 142 17.35 0.15 5.58
CA ILE A 142 17.10 1.25 4.65
C ILE A 142 17.92 2.47 5.08
N ARG A 143 18.55 3.15 4.12
CA ARG A 143 19.34 4.37 4.38
C ARG A 143 18.87 5.56 3.56
N THR A 144 18.56 5.33 2.29
CA THR A 144 18.20 6.40 1.34
C THR A 144 17.02 6.03 0.44
N ASP A 145 16.59 4.77 0.42
CA ASP A 145 15.48 4.33 -0.42
C ASP A 145 14.13 4.62 0.25
N LEU A 146 13.59 5.79 -0.08
CA LEU A 146 12.31 6.26 0.44
C LEU A 146 11.13 5.40 0.00
N ASN A 147 11.18 4.85 -1.22
CA ASN A 147 10.10 4.02 -1.73
C ASN A 147 10.06 2.70 -0.96
N GLU A 148 11.22 2.10 -0.71
CA GLU A 148 11.30 0.91 0.12
C GLU A 148 10.85 1.19 1.57
N PHE A 149 11.20 2.35 2.12
CA PHE A 149 10.75 2.74 3.46
C PHE A 149 9.23 2.82 3.53
N THR A 150 8.59 3.54 2.61
CA THR A 150 7.12 3.65 2.55
C THR A 150 6.46 2.29 2.37
N ARG A 151 7.01 1.40 1.52
CA ARG A 151 6.48 0.04 1.34
C ARG A 151 6.53 -0.76 2.64
N CYS A 152 7.62 -0.66 3.39
CA CYS A 152 7.77 -1.38 4.65
C CYS A 152 6.87 -0.82 5.75
N GLU A 153 6.72 0.51 5.83
CA GLU A 153 5.77 1.18 6.73
C GLU A 153 4.33 0.71 6.47
N GLU A 154 3.89 0.73 5.21
CA GLU A 154 2.56 0.23 4.84
C GLU A 154 2.38 -1.25 5.21
N ALA A 155 3.37 -2.10 4.91
CA ALA A 155 3.31 -3.52 5.24
C ALA A 155 3.24 -3.77 6.75
N PHE A 156 3.95 -2.96 7.55
CA PHE A 156 3.93 -3.01 9.00
C PHE A 156 2.52 -2.72 9.54
N TYR A 157 1.92 -1.59 9.14
CA TYR A 157 0.60 -1.22 9.64
C TYR A 157 -0.55 -2.06 9.04
N ARG A 158 -0.44 -2.57 7.80
CA ARG A 158 -1.38 -3.60 7.29
C ARG A 158 -1.36 -4.86 8.15
N SER A 159 -0.17 -5.29 8.59
CA SER A 159 -0.03 -6.44 9.48
C SER A 159 -0.72 -6.19 10.83
N ILE A 160 -0.61 -4.97 11.37
CA ILE A 160 -1.33 -4.53 12.57
C ILE A 160 -2.84 -4.52 12.34
N ALA A 161 -3.32 -3.93 11.25
CA ALA A 161 -4.73 -3.83 10.90
C ALA A 161 -5.39 -5.22 10.82
N LYS A 162 -4.75 -6.16 10.12
CA LYS A 162 -5.19 -7.54 10.02
C LYS A 162 -5.19 -8.26 11.36
N ALA A 163 -4.20 -7.98 12.21
CA ALA A 163 -4.12 -8.57 13.54
C ALA A 163 -5.23 -8.10 14.48
N THR A 164 -5.94 -7.00 14.19
CA THR A 164 -7.10 -6.56 14.99
C THR A 164 -8.25 -7.57 15.00
N ARG A 165 -8.29 -8.49 14.03
CA ARG A 165 -9.40 -9.44 13.79
C ARG A 165 -10.74 -8.75 13.52
N ASN A 166 -10.71 -7.50 13.06
CA ASN A 166 -11.88 -6.74 12.68
C ASN A 166 -11.80 -6.35 11.19
N PRO A 167 -12.49 -7.09 10.30
CA PRO A 167 -12.43 -6.83 8.86
C PRO A 167 -12.89 -5.42 8.45
N LEU A 168 -13.80 -4.81 9.21
CA LEU A 168 -14.24 -3.43 8.96
C LEU A 168 -13.13 -2.44 9.29
N LEU A 169 -12.45 -2.62 10.42
CA LEU A 169 -11.31 -1.78 10.81
C LEU A 169 -10.14 -1.93 9.83
N GLU A 170 -9.86 -3.16 9.39
CA GLU A 170 -8.88 -3.43 8.33
C GLU A 170 -9.22 -2.69 7.04
N SER A 171 -10.49 -2.75 6.60
CA SER A 171 -10.96 -2.05 5.40
C SER A 171 -10.87 -0.52 5.53
N CYS A 172 -11.21 0.03 6.70
CA CYS A 172 -11.08 1.46 6.97
C CYS A 172 -9.61 1.91 6.92
N TYR A 173 -8.70 1.08 7.42
CA TYR A 173 -7.27 1.39 7.37
C TYR A 173 -6.69 1.27 5.95
N GLU A 174 -7.16 0.29 5.17
CA GLU A 174 -6.75 0.17 3.77
C GLU A 174 -7.11 1.42 2.96
N LEU A 175 -8.31 1.98 3.16
CA LEU A 175 -8.69 3.28 2.58
C LEU A 175 -7.73 4.41 3.01
N THR A 176 -7.24 4.37 4.25
CA THR A 176 -6.27 5.35 4.75
C THR A 176 -4.93 5.22 4.01
N ILE A 177 -4.50 4.00 3.68
CA ILE A 177 -3.28 3.76 2.86
C ILE A 177 -3.48 4.27 1.43
N GLU A 178 -4.62 3.96 0.80
CA GLU A 178 -4.96 4.42 -0.55
C GLU A 178 -4.95 5.95 -0.66
N VAL A 179 -5.61 6.63 0.29
CA VAL A 179 -5.61 8.10 0.38
C VAL A 179 -4.19 8.64 0.53
N CYS A 180 -3.36 8.00 1.36
CA CYS A 180 -1.98 8.41 1.55
C CYS A 180 -1.17 8.35 0.25
N ARG A 181 -1.31 7.28 -0.56
CA ARG A 181 -0.62 7.10 -1.85
C ARG A 181 -1.01 8.17 -2.87
N GLN A 182 -2.26 8.64 -2.81
CA GLN A 182 -2.80 9.69 -3.68
C GLN A 182 -2.51 11.11 -3.15
N SER A 183 -2.21 11.26 -1.85
CA SER A 183 -2.07 12.56 -1.20
C SER A 183 -0.69 13.22 -1.38
N PHE A 184 -0.67 14.56 -1.23
CA PHE A 184 0.54 15.37 -1.13
C PHE A 184 1.48 14.95 0.01
N ARG A 185 0.99 14.18 1.00
CA ARG A 185 1.78 13.65 2.12
C ARG A 185 2.99 12.86 1.62
N THR A 186 2.81 12.00 0.62
CA THR A 186 3.91 11.21 0.03
C THR A 186 4.98 12.11 -0.56
N ALA A 187 4.58 13.17 -1.27
CA ALA A 187 5.52 14.16 -1.82
C ALA A 187 6.21 14.98 -0.72
N LEU A 188 5.48 15.36 0.35
CA LEU A 188 6.03 16.12 1.46
C LEU A 188 7.02 15.29 2.28
N MET A 189 6.68 14.04 2.59
CA MET A 189 7.57 13.09 3.27
C MET A 189 8.84 12.86 2.45
N ARG A 190 8.74 12.74 1.12
CA ARG A 190 9.92 12.67 0.25
C ARG A 190 10.85 13.89 0.36
N LYS A 191 10.30 15.09 0.57
CA LYS A 191 11.08 16.32 0.77
C LYS A 191 11.72 16.40 2.17
N HIS A 192 11.20 15.65 3.15
CA HIS A 192 11.49 15.82 4.57
C HIS A 192 12.10 14.59 5.24
N LEU A 193 12.20 13.43 4.59
CA LEU A 193 12.96 12.27 5.08
C LEU A 193 14.45 12.49 4.80
N THR A 194 15.15 13.06 5.78
CA THR A 194 16.61 13.07 5.84
C THR A 194 17.13 11.72 6.39
N PRO A 195 18.41 11.37 6.16
CA PRO A 195 19.00 10.17 6.78
C PRO A 195 18.82 10.11 8.30
N ASP A 196 18.97 11.24 9.00
CA ASP A 196 18.75 11.33 10.44
C ASP A 196 17.31 10.97 10.83
N ARG A 197 16.32 11.41 10.05
CA ARG A 197 14.91 11.08 10.29
C ARG A 197 14.59 9.62 9.98
N ILE A 198 15.24 9.03 8.99
CA ILE A 198 15.12 7.59 8.74
C ILE A 198 15.59 6.80 9.97
N GLN A 199 16.67 7.25 10.62
CA GLN A 199 17.15 6.63 11.86
C GLN A 199 16.16 6.79 13.02
N ASP A 200 15.52 7.96 13.15
CA ASP A 200 14.46 8.19 14.14
C ASP A 200 13.26 7.26 13.91
N TYR A 201 12.82 7.12 12.66
CA TYR A 201 11.75 6.20 12.31
C TYR A 201 12.12 4.75 12.61
N GLN A 202 13.32 4.30 12.23
CA GLN A 202 13.82 2.96 12.53
C GLN A 202 13.78 2.65 14.03
N THR A 203 14.21 3.60 14.85
CA THR A 203 14.17 3.45 16.31
C THR A 203 12.74 3.27 16.81
N ARG A 204 11.78 4.03 16.26
CA ARG A 204 10.36 3.93 16.65
C ARG A 204 9.72 2.61 16.24
N PHE A 205 9.95 2.15 15.00
CA PHE A 205 9.42 0.86 14.54
C PHE A 205 9.93 -0.30 15.41
N ASN A 206 11.19 -0.25 15.81
CA ASN A 206 11.75 -1.20 16.77
C ASN A 206 11.08 -1.13 18.14
N SER A 207 10.95 0.07 18.72
CA SER A 207 10.29 0.25 20.02
C SER A 207 8.84 -0.22 19.99
N LEU A 208 8.09 0.11 18.93
CA LEU A 208 6.71 -0.32 18.75
C LEU A 208 6.61 -1.84 18.59
N PHE A 209 7.47 -2.44 17.77
CA PHE A 209 7.54 -3.90 17.64
C PHE A 209 7.83 -4.58 18.98
N ASN A 210 8.80 -4.07 19.74
CA ASN A 210 9.15 -4.62 21.05
C ASN A 210 7.96 -4.57 22.01
N ALA A 211 7.27 -3.43 22.08
CA ALA A 211 6.06 -3.30 22.90
C ALA A 211 4.96 -4.29 22.47
N ILE A 212 4.74 -4.46 21.16
CA ILE A 212 3.80 -5.47 20.63
C ILE A 212 4.23 -6.89 21.01
N ALA A 213 5.52 -7.21 20.87
CA ALA A 213 6.07 -8.54 21.14
C ALA A 213 6.02 -8.90 22.64
N THR A 214 6.25 -7.93 23.52
CA THR A 214 6.15 -8.10 24.99
C THR A 214 4.73 -7.94 25.53
N ARG A 215 3.74 -7.72 24.65
CA ARG A 215 2.33 -7.50 25.00
C ARG A 215 2.09 -6.26 25.87
N ASP A 216 2.96 -5.26 25.75
CA ASP A 216 2.83 -3.98 26.44
C ASP A 216 1.91 -3.05 25.64
N VAL A 217 0.62 -3.12 25.96
CA VAL A 217 -0.43 -2.36 25.29
C VAL A 217 -0.24 -0.85 25.49
N GLU A 218 0.11 -0.43 26.70
CA GLU A 218 0.24 0.98 27.06
C GLU A 218 1.40 1.61 26.30
N ALA A 219 2.58 0.99 26.32
CA ALA A 219 3.74 1.48 25.60
C ALA A 219 3.50 1.50 24.07
N ALA A 220 2.88 0.46 23.51
CA ALA A 220 2.61 0.41 22.07
C ALA A 220 1.67 1.54 21.62
N VAL A 221 0.62 1.82 22.40
CA VAL A 221 -0.32 2.92 22.14
C VAL A 221 0.37 4.28 22.27
N GLU A 222 1.14 4.49 23.33
CA GLU A 222 1.86 5.75 23.57
C GLU A 222 2.86 6.06 22.45
N ILE A 223 3.67 5.08 22.04
CA ILE A 223 4.63 5.23 20.94
C ILE A 223 3.92 5.65 19.65
N THR A 224 2.77 5.03 19.35
CA THR A 224 1.97 5.33 18.15
C THR A 224 1.41 6.75 18.20
N GLN A 225 0.86 7.17 19.34
CA GLN A 225 0.32 8.52 19.51
C GLN A 225 1.40 9.60 19.42
N LEU A 226 2.55 9.40 20.06
CA LEU A 226 3.68 10.34 20.01
C LEU A 226 4.19 10.52 18.58
N HIS A 227 4.31 9.42 17.82
CA HIS A 227 4.71 9.47 16.42
C HIS A 227 3.75 10.33 15.58
N LEU A 228 2.44 10.14 15.72
CA LEU A 228 1.44 10.89 14.96
C LEU A 228 1.42 12.38 15.32
N VAL A 229 1.59 12.71 16.61
CA VAL A 229 1.71 14.11 17.06
C VAL A 229 2.96 14.77 16.46
N GLU A 230 4.07 14.06 16.37
CA GLU A 230 5.29 14.59 15.76
C GLU A 230 5.17 14.78 14.26
N GLU A 231 4.53 13.86 13.55
CA GLU A 231 4.21 14.04 12.12
C GLU A 231 3.32 15.26 11.89
N GLN A 232 2.32 15.47 12.75
CA GLN A 232 1.45 16.65 12.69
C GLN A 232 2.25 17.94 12.92
N LYS A 233 3.14 17.98 13.91
CA LYS A 233 4.02 19.14 14.16
C LYS A 233 4.92 19.43 12.97
N LEU A 234 5.50 18.39 12.37
CA LEU A 234 6.33 18.53 11.16
C LEU A 234 5.52 19.13 10.02
N PHE A 235 4.29 18.67 9.81
CA PHE A 235 3.42 19.21 8.78
C PHE A 235 3.11 20.70 9.00
N LEU A 236 2.74 21.07 10.23
CA LEU A 236 2.40 22.46 10.59
C LEU A 236 3.60 23.41 10.49
N ASN A 237 4.81 22.95 10.82
CA ASN A 237 6.03 23.75 10.76
C ASN A 237 6.65 23.85 9.35
N SER A 238 6.10 23.12 8.36
CA SER A 238 6.59 23.09 6.98
C SER A 238 5.74 23.92 6.01
N GLY A 239 4.72 24.62 6.52
CA GLY A 239 3.82 25.50 5.78
C GLY A 239 4.25 26.96 5.77
#